data_AF-A0A4Z2IM81-F1
#
_entry.id   AF-A0A4Z2IM81-F1
#
_cell.length_a   1.000
_cell.length_b   1.000
_cell.length_c   1.000
_cell.angle_alpha   90.00
_cell.angle_beta   90.00
_cell.angle_gamma   90.00
#
_symmetry.space_group_name_H-M   'P 1'
#
loop_
_entity.id
_entity.type
_entity.pdbx_description
1 polymer ?
#
loop_
_entity_poly.entity_id
_entity_poly.type
_entity_poly.pdbx_seq_one_letter_code
_entity_poly.pdbx_strand_id
1 'polypeptide(L)'
;MRRTPKIQEQYSKIGGGSPIKYWTSMQGEGMVKLLDEMSPETAPHKFYIGFRYVQPLTEEAIEEMEKDGVERAVAFTQYPQYSCSTTDHVRNELLKFPEEKRDDVVILFSAHSLPMAVVNRGDPYPQEVGATVQRVMDRLGHCNPYRLVWQSKVGPMQWLGPQTDDVIKGLCERGNKNILLVPIAFTSDHIETLHELDIEYGQVLGEEALADLVQSHLKSNEPCSRQLTLRCPLCTNPTCGETKAFFASQILS
;
A
#
# COMPACT_ATOMS: atom_id res chain seq x y z
N MET A 1 -24.13 11.92 8.70
CA MET A 1 -23.05 12.91 8.91
C MET A 1 -22.72 13.04 10.42
N ARG A 2 -22.10 12.04 11.04
CA ARG A 2 -21.80 12.05 12.50
C ARG A 2 -20.30 11.91 12.83
N ARG A 3 -19.43 11.83 11.80
CA ARG A 3 -17.98 11.54 11.92
C ARG A 3 -17.07 12.74 11.63
N THR A 4 -17.59 13.80 11.03
CA THR A 4 -16.80 14.95 10.55
C THR A 4 -15.94 15.62 11.63
N PRO A 5 -16.44 15.88 12.87
CA PRO A 5 -15.65 16.60 13.87
C PRO A 5 -14.43 15.81 14.36
N LYS A 6 -14.60 14.50 14.60
CA LYS A 6 -13.53 13.62 15.11
C LYS A 6 -12.42 13.43 14.07
N ILE A 7 -12.78 13.30 12.80
CA ILE A 7 -11.82 13.17 11.69
C ILE A 7 -11.10 14.51 11.45
N GLN A 8 -11.81 15.64 11.51
CA GLN A 8 -11.20 16.97 11.42
C GLN A 8 -10.20 17.24 12.54
N GLU A 9 -10.50 16.81 13.76
CA GLU A 9 -9.58 16.92 14.89
C GLU A 9 -8.31 16.09 14.66
N GLN A 10 -8.43 14.86 14.13
CA GLN A 10 -7.27 14.05 13.76
C GLN A 10 -6.42 14.72 12.66
N TYR A 11 -7.05 15.28 11.62
CA TYR A 11 -6.34 16.03 10.58
C TYR A 11 -5.64 17.28 11.14
N SER A 12 -6.26 17.99 12.08
CA SER A 12 -5.65 19.18 12.70
C SER A 12 -4.37 18.86 13.48
N LYS A 13 -4.25 17.64 14.02
CA LYS A 13 -3.06 17.19 14.77
C LYS A 13 -1.86 16.87 13.88
N ILE A 14 -2.08 16.67 12.57
CA ILE A 14 -1.04 16.37 11.58
C ILE A 14 -0.85 17.50 10.54
N GLY A 15 -1.24 18.74 10.86
CA GLY A 15 -1.05 19.90 9.98
C GLY A 15 -2.25 20.32 9.12
N GLY A 16 -3.44 19.74 9.35
CA GLY A 16 -4.71 20.23 8.80
C GLY A 16 -5.20 19.53 7.51
N GLY A 17 -4.52 18.50 7.03
CA GLY A 17 -4.92 17.74 5.83
C GLY A 17 -4.12 16.46 5.63
N SER A 18 -4.53 15.62 4.68
CA SER A 18 -3.77 14.41 4.32
C SER A 18 -2.63 14.78 3.37
N PRO A 19 -1.37 14.41 3.65
CA PRO A 19 -0.26 14.65 2.73
C PRO A 19 -0.24 13.66 1.56
N ILE A 20 -1.21 12.74 1.48
CA ILE A 20 -1.25 11.70 0.44
C ILE A 20 -1.15 12.28 -0.98
N LYS A 21 -1.79 13.42 -1.27
CA LYS A 21 -1.73 14.06 -2.58
C LYS A 21 -0.31 14.53 -2.90
N TYR A 22 0.32 15.20 -1.95
CA TYR A 22 1.70 15.67 -2.09
C TYR A 22 2.65 14.50 -2.34
N TRP A 23 2.55 13.43 -1.54
CA TRP A 23 3.39 12.25 -1.69
C TRP A 23 3.15 11.49 -3.00
N THR A 24 1.88 11.30 -3.39
CA THR A 24 1.54 10.63 -4.65
C THR A 24 2.06 11.43 -5.84
N SER A 25 2.00 12.77 -5.79
CA SER A 25 2.58 13.62 -6.83
C SER A 25 4.09 13.48 -6.93
N MET A 26 4.80 13.57 -5.81
CA MET A 26 6.27 13.39 -5.77
C MET A 26 6.68 12.03 -6.34
N GLN A 27 6.03 10.95 -5.89
CA GLN A 27 6.27 9.59 -6.37
C GLN A 27 5.97 9.44 -7.87
N GLY A 28 4.88 10.05 -8.34
CA GLY A 28 4.50 10.04 -9.76
C GLY A 28 5.51 10.76 -10.64
N GLU A 29 6.02 11.91 -10.20
CA GLU A 29 7.03 12.69 -10.93
C GLU A 29 8.35 11.92 -11.05
N GLY A 30 8.80 11.29 -9.96
CA GLY A 30 10.00 10.45 -9.98
C GLY A 30 9.85 9.21 -10.85
N MET A 31 8.71 8.51 -10.71
CA MET A 31 8.38 7.34 -11.52
C MET A 31 8.39 7.65 -13.02
N VAL A 32 7.79 8.77 -13.45
CA VAL A 32 7.77 9.17 -14.87
C VAL A 32 9.18 9.41 -15.40
N LYS A 33 10.04 10.14 -14.67
CA LYS A 33 11.42 10.39 -15.08
C LYS A 33 12.19 9.10 -15.29
N LEU A 34 12.07 8.16 -14.36
CA LEU A 34 12.72 6.85 -14.46
C LEU A 34 12.13 6.03 -15.63
N LEU A 35 10.81 6.01 -15.81
CA LEU A 35 10.16 5.30 -16.90
C LEU A 35 10.58 5.80 -18.29
N ASP A 36 10.74 7.12 -18.46
CA ASP A 36 11.20 7.71 -19.71
C ASP A 36 12.62 7.23 -20.08
N GLU A 37 13.49 7.02 -19.09
CA GLU A 37 14.83 6.46 -19.30
C GLU A 37 14.80 4.93 -19.48
N MET A 38 13.96 4.24 -18.70
CA MET A 38 13.88 2.79 -18.62
C MET A 38 13.08 2.14 -19.76
N SER A 39 12.15 2.87 -20.37
CA SER A 39 11.22 2.39 -21.40
C SER A 39 11.02 3.47 -22.49
N PRO A 40 12.10 3.88 -23.18
CA PRO A 40 12.03 4.96 -24.17
C PRO A 40 11.04 4.68 -25.32
N GLU A 41 10.72 3.41 -25.58
CA GLU A 41 9.75 2.97 -26.59
C GLU A 41 8.30 3.36 -26.26
N THR A 42 7.96 3.58 -24.98
CA THR A 42 6.63 4.00 -24.53
C THR A 42 6.62 5.43 -23.98
N ALA A 43 7.76 6.13 -24.05
CA ALA A 43 7.88 7.52 -23.68
C ALA A 43 7.23 8.44 -24.75
N PRO A 44 6.75 9.64 -24.38
CA PRO A 44 6.78 10.22 -23.03
C PRO A 44 5.70 9.64 -22.11
N HIS A 45 6.07 9.35 -20.87
CA HIS A 45 5.12 8.90 -19.85
C HIS A 45 4.50 10.10 -19.13
N LYS A 46 3.24 9.94 -18.69
CA LYS A 46 2.54 10.90 -17.82
C LYS A 46 1.78 10.14 -16.74
N PHE A 47 1.85 10.63 -15.50
CA PHE A 47 1.08 10.07 -14.39
C PHE A 47 -0.20 10.88 -14.16
N TYR A 48 -1.24 10.21 -13.69
CA TYR A 48 -2.51 10.82 -13.29
C TYR A 48 -2.91 10.28 -11.92
N ILE A 49 -3.37 11.16 -11.04
CA ILE A 49 -3.86 10.77 -9.71
C ILE A 49 -5.37 10.60 -9.78
N GLY A 50 -5.86 9.40 -9.44
CA GLY A 50 -7.28 9.11 -9.38
C GLY A 50 -7.69 8.60 -8.00
N PHE A 51 -7.99 9.50 -7.07
CA PHE A 51 -8.44 9.12 -5.74
C PHE A 51 -9.92 8.71 -5.73
N ARG A 52 -10.30 7.84 -4.79
CA ARG A 52 -11.68 7.34 -4.72
C ARG A 52 -12.67 8.28 -4.03
N TYR A 53 -12.21 9.07 -3.06
CA TYR A 53 -13.07 9.84 -2.15
C TYR A 53 -12.70 11.32 -2.02
N VAL A 54 -11.58 11.72 -2.63
CA VAL A 54 -11.03 13.08 -2.56
C VAL A 54 -10.53 13.48 -3.93
N GLN A 55 -10.33 14.77 -4.14
CA GLN A 55 -9.90 15.33 -5.41
C GLN A 55 -8.39 15.21 -5.62
N PRO A 56 -7.90 14.91 -6.84
CA PRO A 56 -8.67 14.59 -8.04
C PRO A 56 -9.29 13.18 -7.98
N LEU A 57 -10.54 13.06 -8.42
CA LEU A 57 -11.29 11.80 -8.47
C LEU A 57 -10.83 10.94 -9.65
N THR A 58 -11.04 9.63 -9.56
CA THR A 58 -10.72 8.69 -10.65
C THR A 58 -11.41 9.09 -11.96
N GLU A 59 -12.65 9.55 -11.90
CA GLU A 59 -13.43 9.98 -13.06
C GLU A 59 -12.78 11.21 -13.74
N GLU A 60 -12.28 12.17 -12.96
CA GLU A 60 -11.62 13.38 -13.48
C GLU A 60 -10.26 13.07 -14.12
N ALA A 61 -9.51 12.12 -13.53
CA ALA A 61 -8.26 11.63 -14.10
C ALA A 61 -8.49 10.98 -15.47
N ILE A 62 -9.54 10.17 -15.62
CA ILE A 62 -9.89 9.55 -16.90
C ILE A 62 -10.27 10.61 -17.94
N GLU A 63 -11.07 11.61 -17.56
CA GLU A 63 -11.42 12.71 -18.46
C GLU A 63 -10.18 13.52 -18.90
N GLU A 64 -9.19 13.70 -18.04
CA GLU A 64 -7.92 14.34 -18.41
C GLU A 64 -7.12 13.48 -19.39
N MET A 65 -7.02 12.17 -19.14
CA MET A 65 -6.35 11.23 -20.04
C MET A 65 -6.98 11.21 -21.44
N GLU A 66 -8.31 11.26 -21.53
CA GLU A 66 -9.01 11.36 -22.81
C GLU A 66 -8.70 12.66 -23.55
N LYS A 67 -8.67 13.80 -22.83
CA LYS A 67 -8.35 15.11 -23.41
C LYS A 67 -6.91 15.19 -23.92
N ASP A 68 -6.00 14.53 -23.22
CA ASP A 68 -4.59 14.46 -23.60
C ASP A 68 -4.33 13.50 -24.78
N GLY A 69 -5.32 12.71 -25.19
CA GLY A 69 -5.18 11.75 -26.29
C GLY A 69 -4.27 10.59 -25.95
N VAL A 70 -4.29 10.12 -24.70
CA VAL A 70 -3.46 9.00 -24.22
C VAL A 70 -3.73 7.73 -25.05
N GLU A 71 -2.69 7.21 -25.70
CA GLU A 71 -2.77 6.00 -26.53
C GLU A 71 -2.76 4.71 -25.70
N ARG A 72 -2.05 4.71 -24.57
CA ARG A 72 -1.93 3.57 -23.65
C ARG A 72 -2.10 4.01 -22.20
N ALA A 73 -3.09 3.44 -21.53
CA ALA A 73 -3.39 3.71 -20.12
C ALA A 73 -3.05 2.50 -19.25
N VAL A 74 -2.27 2.71 -18.18
CA VAL A 74 -1.99 1.69 -17.17
C VAL A 74 -2.69 2.04 -15.86
N ALA A 75 -3.67 1.23 -15.47
CA ALA A 75 -4.34 1.36 -14.18
C ALA A 75 -3.43 0.81 -13.06
N PHE A 76 -2.57 1.66 -12.52
CA PHE A 76 -1.60 1.26 -11.50
C PHE A 76 -2.10 1.53 -10.08
N THR A 77 -2.29 0.46 -9.31
CA THR A 77 -2.70 0.56 -7.91
C THR A 77 -1.53 0.93 -7.00
N GLN A 78 -1.70 1.97 -6.18
CA GLN A 78 -0.72 2.40 -5.16
C GLN A 78 -0.74 1.54 -3.89
N TYR A 79 -1.31 0.33 -3.97
CA TYR A 79 -1.18 -0.70 -2.94
C TYR A 79 -0.22 -1.80 -3.41
N PRO A 80 1.05 -1.50 -3.73
CA PRO A 80 1.95 -2.55 -4.16
C PRO A 80 2.26 -3.49 -3.00
N GLN A 81 2.24 -4.77 -3.32
CA GLN A 81 2.66 -5.83 -2.45
C GLN A 81 4.13 -6.08 -2.74
N TYR A 82 4.98 -5.62 -1.81
CA TYR A 82 6.45 -5.70 -1.78
C TYR A 82 7.23 -4.62 -2.54
N SER A 83 8.18 -4.00 -1.84
CA SER A 83 9.29 -3.21 -2.41
C SER A 83 10.58 -3.50 -1.63
N CYS A 84 11.72 -3.63 -2.32
CA CYS A 84 13.05 -3.79 -1.70
C CYS A 84 13.33 -2.70 -0.65
N SER A 85 12.78 -1.50 -0.84
CA SER A 85 12.92 -0.36 0.06
C SER A 85 12.40 -0.63 1.48
N THR A 86 11.33 -1.44 1.61
CA THR A 86 10.79 -1.81 2.93
C THR A 86 11.80 -2.61 3.75
N THR A 87 12.64 -3.43 3.11
CA THR A 87 13.64 -4.22 3.84
C THR A 87 14.76 -3.37 4.41
N ASP A 88 15.32 -2.48 3.59
CA ASP A 88 16.41 -1.62 4.06
C ASP A 88 15.93 -0.58 5.07
N HIS A 89 14.68 -0.11 4.93
CA HIS A 89 14.03 0.70 5.96
C HIS A 89 13.96 -0.03 7.30
N VAL A 90 13.48 -1.29 7.33
CA VAL A 90 13.42 -2.08 8.57
C VAL A 90 14.81 -2.24 9.19
N ARG A 91 15.85 -2.50 8.39
CA ARG A 91 17.24 -2.54 8.90
C ARG A 91 17.66 -1.22 9.53
N ASN A 92 17.40 -0.10 8.85
CA ASN A 92 17.77 1.22 9.34
C ASN A 92 17.03 1.59 10.64
N GLU A 93 15.75 1.24 10.75
CA GLU A 93 14.99 1.45 11.99
C GLU A 93 15.50 0.57 13.14
N LEU A 94 15.88 -0.69 12.86
CA LEU A 94 16.52 -1.55 13.86
C LEU A 94 17.84 -0.96 14.37
N LEU A 95 18.63 -0.31 13.51
CA LEU A 95 19.88 0.33 13.92
C LEU A 95 19.68 1.51 14.90
N LYS A 96 18.49 2.11 14.93
CA LYS A 96 18.16 3.17 15.90
C LYS A 96 17.96 2.64 17.32
N PHE A 97 17.69 1.35 17.50
CA PHE A 97 17.67 0.75 18.83
C PHE A 97 19.10 0.60 19.37
N PRO A 98 19.30 0.69 20.71
CA PRO A 98 20.58 0.38 21.34
C PRO A 98 21.05 -1.02 20.95
N GLU A 99 22.33 -1.18 20.65
CA GLU A 99 22.92 -2.41 20.12
C GLU A 99 22.55 -3.63 20.97
N GLU A 100 22.59 -3.48 22.29
CA GLU A 100 22.27 -4.53 23.27
C GLU A 100 20.78 -4.94 23.31
N LYS A 101 19.90 -4.19 22.63
CA LYS A 101 18.46 -4.47 22.55
C LYS A 101 17.99 -4.85 21.15
N ARG A 102 18.83 -4.69 20.11
CA ARG A 102 18.42 -4.87 18.70
C ARG A 102 17.90 -6.27 18.42
N ASP A 103 18.54 -7.29 18.97
CA ASP A 103 18.14 -8.69 18.77
C ASP A 103 16.82 -9.03 19.49
N ASP A 104 16.47 -8.27 20.53
CA ASP A 104 15.22 -8.44 21.31
C ASP A 104 14.03 -7.66 20.71
N VAL A 105 14.23 -6.91 19.63
CA VAL A 105 13.14 -6.16 18.98
C VAL A 105 12.16 -7.13 18.32
N VAL A 106 10.87 -6.94 18.59
CA VAL A 106 9.78 -7.62 17.88
C VAL A 106 9.28 -6.73 16.75
N ILE A 107 9.32 -7.23 15.53
CA ILE A 107 8.82 -6.51 14.35
C ILE A 107 7.32 -6.76 14.20
N LEU A 108 6.52 -5.71 14.20
CA LEU A 108 5.09 -5.76 13.92
C LEU A 108 4.83 -5.15 12.55
N PHE A 109 4.51 -5.97 11.56
CA PHE A 109 4.01 -5.48 10.28
C PHE A 109 2.54 -5.13 10.41
N SER A 110 2.20 -3.85 10.30
CA SER A 110 0.83 -3.34 10.43
C SER A 110 0.22 -3.07 9.06
N ALA A 111 -0.97 -3.62 8.82
CA ALA A 111 -1.76 -3.41 7.62
C ALA A 111 -3.21 -3.08 8.01
N HIS A 112 -3.94 -2.36 7.16
CA HIS A 112 -5.35 -2.05 7.46
C HIS A 112 -6.19 -3.31 7.50
N SER A 113 -6.98 -3.46 8.55
CA SER A 113 -7.85 -4.60 8.71
C SER A 113 -8.98 -4.62 7.69
N LEU A 114 -9.51 -5.80 7.40
CA LEU A 114 -10.75 -5.99 6.65
C LEU A 114 -11.87 -6.54 7.55
N PRO A 115 -13.15 -6.19 7.32
CA PRO A 115 -14.26 -6.90 7.94
C PRO A 115 -14.22 -8.40 7.59
N MET A 116 -14.55 -9.28 8.54
CA MET A 116 -14.50 -10.73 8.29
C MET A 116 -15.42 -11.18 7.17
N ALA A 117 -16.53 -10.47 6.91
CA ALA A 117 -17.38 -10.73 5.75
C ALA A 117 -16.64 -10.53 4.40
N VAL A 118 -15.73 -9.56 4.34
CA VAL A 118 -14.86 -9.32 3.18
C VAL A 118 -13.77 -10.38 3.08
N VAL A 119 -13.17 -10.78 4.19
CA VAL A 119 -12.18 -11.87 4.17
C VAL A 119 -12.84 -13.18 3.72
N ASN A 120 -13.97 -13.52 4.32
CA ASN A 120 -14.68 -14.78 4.08
C ASN A 120 -15.28 -14.89 2.67
N ARG A 121 -15.49 -13.78 1.95
CA ARG A 121 -15.86 -13.86 0.52
C ARG A 121 -14.71 -14.34 -0.38
N GLY A 122 -13.49 -14.38 0.15
CA GLY A 122 -12.25 -14.76 -0.52
C GLY A 122 -11.52 -13.57 -1.13
N ASP A 123 -11.40 -12.50 -0.35
CA ASP A 123 -10.58 -11.34 -0.71
C ASP A 123 -9.08 -11.73 -0.68
N PRO A 124 -8.28 -11.43 -1.72
CA PRO A 124 -6.90 -11.87 -1.79
C PRO A 124 -5.95 -11.08 -0.86
N TYR A 125 -6.38 -9.91 -0.39
CA TYR A 125 -5.52 -8.97 0.34
C TYR A 125 -4.74 -9.59 1.51
N PRO A 126 -5.34 -10.39 2.42
CA PRO A 126 -4.58 -10.97 3.53
C PRO A 126 -3.44 -11.90 3.09
N GLN A 127 -3.65 -12.64 1.99
CA GLN A 127 -2.64 -13.55 1.44
C GLN A 127 -1.48 -12.75 0.83
N GLU A 128 -1.79 -11.71 0.06
CA GLU A 128 -0.76 -10.91 -0.62
C GLU A 128 0.07 -10.07 0.36
N VAL A 129 -0.56 -9.51 1.41
CA VAL A 129 0.15 -8.87 2.52
C VAL A 129 1.04 -9.87 3.25
N GLY A 130 0.52 -11.07 3.55
CA GLY A 130 1.32 -12.15 4.15
C GLY A 130 2.52 -12.55 3.30
N ALA A 131 2.35 -12.63 1.97
CA ALA A 131 3.44 -12.92 1.03
C ALA A 131 4.50 -11.80 1.03
N THR A 132 4.08 -10.54 1.10
CA THR A 132 4.97 -9.38 1.22
C THR A 132 5.82 -9.47 2.47
N VAL A 133 5.18 -9.71 3.62
CA VAL A 133 5.88 -9.88 4.90
C VAL A 133 6.92 -11.01 4.83
N GLN A 134 6.56 -12.16 4.25
CA GLN A 134 7.51 -13.26 4.08
C GLN A 134 8.72 -12.86 3.25
N ARG A 135 8.51 -12.17 2.11
CA ARG A 135 9.61 -11.71 1.25
C ARG A 135 10.54 -10.73 1.96
N VAL A 136 9.99 -9.80 2.75
CA VAL A 136 10.79 -8.87 3.56
C VAL A 136 11.61 -9.64 4.59
N MET A 137 11.00 -10.59 5.31
CA MET A 137 11.71 -11.36 6.34
C MET A 137 12.76 -12.31 5.76
N ASP A 138 12.50 -12.92 4.59
CA ASP A 138 13.49 -13.71 3.84
C ASP A 138 14.72 -12.85 3.48
N ARG A 139 14.49 -11.63 2.99
CA ARG A 139 15.55 -10.66 2.64
C ARG A 139 16.32 -10.15 3.86
N LEU A 140 15.65 -10.02 5.01
CA LEU A 140 16.26 -9.69 6.31
C LEU A 140 17.05 -10.86 6.91
N GLY A 141 16.92 -12.07 6.36
CA GLY A 141 17.54 -13.27 6.93
C GLY A 141 16.91 -13.69 8.26
N HIS A 142 15.64 -13.35 8.48
CA HIS A 142 14.92 -13.65 9.73
C HIS A 142 15.66 -13.17 10.99
N CYS A 143 16.30 -12.00 10.93
CA CYS A 143 17.14 -11.46 12.01
C CYS A 143 16.40 -11.19 13.33
N ASN A 144 15.08 -10.99 13.28
CA ASN A 144 14.24 -10.71 14.45
C ASN A 144 12.91 -11.48 14.37
N PRO A 145 12.27 -11.77 15.53
CA PRO A 145 10.91 -12.30 15.55
C PRO A 145 9.92 -11.25 15.03
N TYR A 146 8.88 -11.71 14.31
CA TYR A 146 7.87 -10.81 13.75
C TYR A 146 6.44 -11.33 13.87
N ARG A 147 5.47 -10.42 13.71
CA ARG A 147 4.05 -10.73 13.51
C ARG A 147 3.44 -9.80 12.47
N LEU A 148 2.50 -10.33 11.69
CA LEU A 148 1.56 -9.53 10.89
C LEU A 148 0.33 -9.23 11.75
N VAL A 149 0.01 -7.95 11.88
CA VAL A 149 -1.09 -7.42 12.70
C VAL A 149 -1.95 -6.47 11.87
N TRP A 150 -3.18 -6.24 12.33
CA TRP A 150 -4.17 -5.48 11.58
C TRP A 150 -4.66 -4.27 12.37
N GLN A 151 -4.68 -3.10 11.75
CA GLN A 151 -5.06 -1.83 12.39
C GLN A 151 -6.40 -1.29 11.87
N SER A 152 -6.84 -0.18 12.46
CA SER A 152 -7.96 0.62 11.96
C SER A 152 -9.31 -0.09 11.94
N LYS A 153 -9.57 -1.02 12.88
CA LYS A 153 -10.92 -1.57 13.09
C LYS A 153 -11.91 -0.45 13.45
N VAL A 154 -13.02 -0.39 12.72
CA VAL A 154 -14.08 0.61 12.97
C VAL A 154 -15.43 -0.05 13.20
N GLY A 155 -16.09 0.33 14.29
CA GLY A 155 -17.44 -0.13 14.61
C GLY A 155 -17.51 -1.54 15.21
N PRO A 156 -18.73 -2.07 15.42
CA PRO A 156 -18.95 -3.26 16.24
C PRO A 156 -18.82 -4.59 15.48
N MET A 157 -18.65 -4.55 14.15
CA MET A 157 -18.54 -5.77 13.34
C MET A 157 -17.26 -6.56 13.68
N GLN A 158 -17.19 -7.81 13.22
CA GLN A 158 -15.97 -8.62 13.31
C GLN A 158 -15.00 -8.24 12.19
N TRP A 159 -13.72 -8.09 12.55
CA TRP A 159 -12.63 -7.71 11.66
C TRP A 159 -11.51 -8.72 11.77
N LEU A 160 -10.69 -8.81 10.73
CA LEU A 160 -9.49 -9.62 10.69
C LEU A 160 -8.56 -9.25 11.85
N GLY A 161 -8.03 -10.25 12.55
CA GLY A 161 -7.16 -10.07 13.69
C GLY A 161 -5.82 -10.79 13.53
N PRO A 162 -4.88 -10.58 14.48
CA PRO A 162 -5.06 -9.80 15.71
C PRO A 162 -4.93 -8.28 15.50
N GLN A 163 -5.52 -7.48 16.41
CA GLN A 163 -5.49 -6.01 16.32
C GLN A 163 -4.14 -5.45 16.82
N THR A 164 -3.57 -4.48 16.10
CA THR A 164 -2.23 -3.92 16.39
C THR A 164 -2.10 -3.46 17.84
N ASP A 165 -3.05 -2.68 18.33
CA ASP A 165 -3.08 -2.11 19.67
C ASP A 165 -3.29 -3.17 20.77
N ASP A 166 -4.04 -4.24 20.51
CA ASP A 166 -4.16 -5.37 21.43
C ASP A 166 -2.87 -6.20 21.49
N VAL A 167 -2.18 -6.38 20.35
CA VAL A 167 -0.91 -7.09 20.28
C VAL A 167 0.19 -6.32 21.00
N ILE A 168 0.29 -5.00 20.80
CA ILE A 168 1.25 -4.15 21.51
C ILE A 168 1.06 -4.28 23.02
N LYS A 169 -0.18 -4.14 23.52
CA LYS A 169 -0.50 -4.32 24.95
C LYS A 169 -0.10 -5.71 25.43
N GLY A 170 -0.50 -6.76 24.70
CA GLY A 170 -0.20 -8.14 25.07
C GLY A 170 1.30 -8.46 25.06
N LEU A 171 2.08 -7.87 24.15
CA LEU A 171 3.53 -8.01 24.12
C LEU A 171 4.19 -7.30 25.31
N CYS A 172 3.76 -6.08 25.62
CA CYS A 172 4.23 -5.32 26.78
C CYS A 172 3.95 -6.05 28.10
N GLU A 173 2.75 -6.62 28.28
CA GLU A 173 2.38 -7.42 29.45
C GLU A 173 3.25 -8.68 29.62
N ARG A 174 3.78 -9.21 28.51
CA ARG A 174 4.66 -10.39 28.47
C ARG A 174 6.14 -10.03 28.51
N GLY A 175 6.48 -8.76 28.75
CA GLY A 175 7.85 -8.28 28.90
C GLY A 175 8.56 -7.85 27.61
N ASN A 176 7.91 -7.96 26.44
CA ASN A 176 8.47 -7.48 25.18
C ASN A 176 8.21 -5.98 25.04
N LYS A 177 9.20 -5.17 25.39
CA LYS A 177 9.10 -3.70 25.40
C LYS A 177 9.74 -3.02 24.18
N ASN A 178 10.54 -3.76 23.42
CA ASN A 178 11.19 -3.26 22.21
C ASN A 178 10.37 -3.72 21.00
N ILE A 179 9.57 -2.81 20.43
CA ILE A 179 8.67 -3.10 19.32
C ILE A 179 8.99 -2.14 18.18
N LEU A 180 9.17 -2.68 16.98
CA LEU A 180 9.28 -1.92 15.74
C LEU A 180 8.00 -2.12 14.93
N LEU A 181 7.20 -1.08 14.77
CA LEU A 181 5.96 -1.13 13.99
C LEU A 181 6.25 -0.67 12.54
N VAL A 182 5.90 -1.50 11.56
CA VAL A 182 6.22 -1.33 10.14
C VAL A 182 4.92 -1.26 9.33
N PRO A 183 4.58 -0.11 8.72
CA PRO A 183 3.42 -0.02 7.83
C PRO A 183 3.72 -0.76 6.52
N ILE A 184 3.11 -1.93 6.31
CA ILE A 184 3.51 -2.84 5.22
C ILE A 184 2.63 -2.77 3.97
N ALA A 185 1.44 -2.20 4.07
CA ALA A 185 0.42 -2.25 3.01
C ALA A 185 0.13 -0.89 2.34
N PHE A 186 0.96 0.12 2.59
CA PHE A 186 0.83 1.47 2.03
C PHE A 186 2.21 2.03 1.67
N THR A 187 2.33 2.62 0.48
CA THR A 187 3.56 3.26 -0.02
C THR A 187 3.69 4.73 0.33
N SER A 188 2.65 5.32 0.91
CA SER A 188 2.63 6.73 1.29
C SER A 188 2.16 6.89 2.72
N ASP A 189 2.66 7.92 3.38
CA ASP A 189 2.21 8.30 4.72
C ASP A 189 0.71 8.65 4.69
N HIS A 190 -0.01 8.06 5.63
CA HIS A 190 -1.45 8.20 5.81
C HIS A 190 -1.72 8.68 7.24
N ILE A 191 -2.94 9.17 7.49
CA ILE A 191 -3.31 9.76 8.79
C ILE A 191 -3.01 8.80 9.95
N GLU A 192 -3.13 7.49 9.71
CA GLU A 192 -2.82 6.47 10.72
C GLU A 192 -1.32 6.33 10.99
N THR A 193 -0.43 6.41 9.98
CA THR A 193 1.03 6.41 10.23
C THR A 193 1.53 7.73 10.79
N LEU A 194 0.98 8.87 10.36
CA LEU A 194 1.44 10.18 10.84
C LEU A 194 0.96 10.49 12.25
N HIS A 195 -0.16 9.91 12.68
CA HIS A 195 -0.70 10.16 14.02
C HIS A 195 -0.29 9.07 15.03
N GLU A 196 0.05 7.85 14.59
CA GLU A 196 0.46 6.74 15.47
C GLU A 196 1.96 6.40 15.39
N LEU A 197 2.68 6.81 14.35
CA LEU A 197 4.01 6.25 14.05
C LEU A 197 5.18 7.24 13.88
N ASP A 198 4.99 8.57 13.80
CA ASP A 198 6.10 9.55 13.67
C ASP A 198 7.19 9.15 12.63
N ILE A 199 6.80 8.54 11.51
CA ILE A 199 7.74 8.12 10.45
C ILE A 199 7.80 9.22 9.38
N GLU A 200 9.00 9.77 9.15
CA GLU A 200 9.22 10.87 8.19
C GLU A 200 10.11 10.48 6.99
N TYR A 201 10.40 9.19 6.75
CA TYR A 201 11.34 8.78 5.69
C TYR A 201 10.93 7.50 4.94
N GLY A 202 10.24 7.68 3.80
CA GLY A 202 9.98 6.64 2.78
C GLY A 202 10.15 7.11 1.33
N GLN A 203 10.70 8.32 1.12
CA GLN A 203 10.40 9.13 -0.07
C GLN A 203 11.21 8.74 -1.33
N VAL A 204 12.53 8.57 -1.22
CA VAL A 204 13.41 8.40 -2.40
C VAL A 204 13.34 6.97 -2.98
N LEU A 205 13.01 5.98 -2.17
CA LEU A 205 13.08 4.56 -2.56
C LEU A 205 11.75 3.98 -3.07
N GLY A 206 10.67 4.78 -3.06
CA GLY A 206 9.38 4.39 -3.62
C GLY A 206 9.34 4.49 -5.15
N GLU A 207 9.97 5.52 -5.71
CA GLU A 207 9.90 5.87 -7.13
C GLU A 207 10.49 4.78 -8.04
N GLU A 208 11.67 4.24 -7.70
CA GLU A 208 12.33 3.16 -8.45
C GLU A 208 11.48 1.87 -8.46
N ALA A 209 10.95 1.47 -7.30
CA ALA A 209 10.13 0.27 -7.21
C ALA A 209 8.81 0.40 -7.98
N LEU A 210 8.21 1.60 -7.98
CA LEU A 210 7.02 1.90 -8.77
C LEU A 210 7.34 1.85 -10.27
N ALA A 211 8.46 2.46 -10.69
CA ALA A 211 8.91 2.44 -12.08
C ALA A 211 9.23 1.01 -12.57
N ASP A 212 9.92 0.20 -11.76
CA ASP A 212 10.19 -1.21 -12.06
C ASP A 212 8.92 -2.03 -12.26
N LEU A 213 7.92 -1.85 -11.39
CA LEU A 213 6.62 -2.55 -11.50
C LEU A 213 5.89 -2.18 -12.79
N VAL A 214 5.82 -0.89 -13.11
CA VAL A 214 5.19 -0.41 -14.34
C VAL A 214 5.97 -0.89 -15.56
N GLN A 215 7.30 -0.77 -15.57
CA GLN A 215 8.14 -1.23 -16.68
C GLN A 215 7.99 -2.74 -16.92
N SER A 216 7.98 -3.55 -15.85
CA SER A 216 7.77 -4.99 -15.93
C SER A 216 6.41 -5.33 -16.57
N HIS A 217 5.35 -4.61 -16.20
CA HIS A 217 4.03 -4.75 -16.82
C HIS A 217 4.02 -4.29 -18.28
N LEU A 218 4.66 -3.17 -18.60
CA LEU A 218 4.75 -2.68 -19.98
C LEU A 218 5.45 -3.71 -20.88
N LYS A 219 6.53 -4.33 -20.39
CA LYS A 219 7.30 -5.37 -21.08
C LYS A 219 6.57 -6.71 -21.18
N SER A 220 5.75 -7.07 -20.19
CA SER A 220 5.03 -8.36 -20.22
C SER A 220 4.03 -8.43 -21.36
N ASN A 221 3.55 -7.27 -21.83
CA ASN A 221 2.51 -7.14 -22.84
C ASN A 221 1.28 -8.00 -22.51
N GLU A 222 0.93 -8.03 -21.23
CA GLU A 222 -0.30 -8.65 -20.72
C GLU A 222 -1.23 -7.54 -20.22
N PRO A 223 -2.55 -7.60 -20.51
CA PRO A 223 -3.44 -6.49 -20.18
C PRO A 223 -3.78 -6.43 -18.69
N CYS A 224 -3.64 -7.56 -17.98
CA CYS A 224 -3.72 -7.63 -16.53
C CYS A 224 -3.07 -8.90 -15.99
N SER A 225 -2.89 -8.97 -14.68
CA SER A 225 -2.39 -10.19 -14.03
C SER A 225 -3.40 -11.34 -14.13
N ARG A 226 -2.88 -12.57 -14.16
CA ARG A 226 -3.70 -13.80 -14.10
C ARG A 226 -4.62 -13.84 -12.87
N GLN A 227 -4.24 -13.20 -11.76
CA GLN A 227 -5.08 -13.13 -10.56
C GLN A 227 -6.26 -12.19 -10.75
N LEU A 228 -6.13 -11.13 -11.56
CA LEU A 228 -7.23 -10.21 -11.83
C LEU A 228 -8.37 -10.91 -12.56
N THR A 229 -8.14 -11.95 -13.36
CA THR A 229 -9.22 -12.68 -14.04
C THR A 229 -10.05 -13.54 -13.09
N LEU A 230 -9.55 -13.83 -11.89
CA LEU A 230 -10.27 -14.62 -10.88
C LEU A 230 -11.09 -13.72 -9.96
N ARG A 231 -12.40 -13.99 -9.84
CA ARG A 231 -13.27 -13.35 -8.84
C ARG A 231 -13.13 -14.01 -7.49
N CYS A 232 -13.42 -13.25 -6.42
CA CYS A 232 -13.63 -13.84 -5.11
C CYS A 232 -14.69 -14.97 -5.22
N PRO A 233 -14.46 -16.16 -4.64
CA PRO A 233 -15.37 -17.30 -4.75
C PRO A 233 -16.82 -17.01 -4.36
N LEU A 234 -17.06 -16.09 -3.40
CA LEU A 234 -18.40 -15.70 -2.95
C LEU A 234 -18.76 -14.26 -3.35
N CYS A 235 -18.25 -13.77 -4.49
CA CYS A 235 -18.52 -12.41 -4.96
C CYS A 235 -20.00 -12.23 -5.35
N THR A 236 -20.70 -11.32 -4.68
CA THR A 236 -22.09 -10.94 -5.01
C THR A 236 -22.21 -9.65 -5.81
N ASN A 237 -21.13 -8.90 -5.98
CA ASN A 237 -21.16 -7.63 -6.73
C ASN A 237 -21.06 -7.90 -8.25
N PRO A 238 -22.08 -7.55 -9.05
CA PRO A 238 -22.08 -7.80 -10.50
C PRO A 238 -20.95 -7.04 -11.22
N THR A 239 -20.61 -5.83 -10.77
CA THR A 239 -19.61 -4.99 -11.45
C THR A 239 -18.21 -5.61 -11.41
N CYS A 240 -17.91 -6.46 -10.42
CA CYS A 240 -16.61 -7.15 -10.34
C CYS A 240 -16.35 -8.04 -11.56
N GLY A 241 -17.39 -8.64 -12.15
CA GLY A 241 -17.23 -9.44 -13.38
C GLY A 241 -16.95 -8.55 -14.59
N GLU A 242 -17.72 -7.48 -14.73
CA GLU A 242 -17.61 -6.51 -15.83
C GLU A 242 -16.24 -5.83 -15.85
N THR A 243 -15.75 -5.35 -14.70
CA THR A 243 -14.43 -4.71 -14.60
C THR A 243 -13.30 -5.67 -14.96
N LYS A 244 -13.37 -6.93 -14.52
CA LYS A 244 -12.34 -7.93 -14.84
C LYS A 244 -12.35 -8.28 -16.32
N ALA A 245 -13.54 -8.43 -16.91
CA ALA A 245 -13.70 -8.66 -18.34
C ALA A 245 -13.19 -7.47 -19.17
N PHE A 246 -13.45 -6.24 -18.72
CA PHE A 246 -12.93 -5.03 -19.35
C PHE A 246 -11.42 -5.06 -19.46
N PHE A 247 -10.69 -5.23 -18.35
CA PHE A 247 -9.22 -5.29 -18.41
C PHE A 247 -8.71 -6.51 -19.18
N ALA A 248 -9.28 -7.69 -19.00
CA ALA A 248 -8.81 -8.91 -19.67
C ALA A 248 -9.03 -8.92 -21.20
N SER A 249 -9.96 -8.09 -21.71
CA SER A 249 -10.30 -8.02 -23.14
C SER A 249 -9.59 -6.89 -23.90
N GLN A 250 -8.74 -6.10 -23.23
CA GLN A 250 -8.00 -5.04 -23.90
C GLN A 250 -7.03 -5.61 -24.94
N ILE A 251 -7.02 -5.00 -26.12
CA ILE A 251 -6.06 -5.30 -27.18
C ILE A 251 -4.83 -4.42 -26.93
N LEU A 252 -3.66 -5.04 -26.81
CA LEU A 252 -2.41 -4.33 -26.65
C LEU A 252 -1.79 -4.09 -28.02
N SER A 253 -1.50 -2.82 -28.30
CA SER A 253 -0.78 -2.33 -29.48
C SER A 253 0.72 -2.29 -29.22
#